data_AF-A0A851GFG9-F1
#
_entry.id   AF-A0A851GFG9-F1
#
_cell.length_a   1.000
_cell.length_b   1.000
_cell.length_c   1.000
_cell.angle_alpha   90.00
_cell.angle_beta   90.00
_cell.angle_gamma   90.00
#
_symmetry.space_group_name_H-M   'P 1'
#
loop_
_entity.id
_entity.type
_entity.pdbx_description
1 polymer ?
#
loop_
_entity_poly.entity_id
_entity_poly.type
_entity_poly.pdbx_seq_one_letter_code
_entity_poly.pdbx_strand_id
1 'polypeptide(L)' 'MNTAKKNQSTTHKPEWLRLAQATAIFGVGRSKLYELIKDGKVKSTSLRTRGQVKGTRLISYDSLSDYIEKSASQ' A
#
# COMPACT_ATOMS: atom_id res chain seq x y z
N MET A 1 5.72 40.50 19.53
CA MET A 1 6.63 39.35 19.34
C MET A 1 5.79 38.22 18.76
N ASN A 2 5.79 38.06 17.43
CA ASN A 2 4.89 37.12 16.75
C ASN A 2 5.53 35.73 16.73
N THR A 3 4.98 34.81 17.52
CA THR A 3 5.41 33.41 17.55
C THR A 3 4.81 32.67 16.35
N ALA A 4 5.63 32.43 15.33
CA ALA A 4 5.27 31.59 14.20
C ALA A 4 5.04 30.14 14.68
N LYS A 5 3.79 29.64 14.60
CA LYS A 5 3.48 28.22 14.79
C LYS A 5 4.21 27.42 13.70
N LYS A 6 5.19 26.59 14.07
CA LYS A 6 5.72 25.53 13.19
C LYS A 6 4.59 24.56 12.88
N ASN A 7 4.12 24.53 11.62
CA ASN A 7 3.31 23.42 11.12
C ASN A 7 4.18 22.16 11.14
N GLN A 8 4.02 21.31 12.15
CA GLN A 8 4.55 19.96 12.10
C GLN A 8 3.76 19.19 11.05
N SER A 9 4.30 19.07 9.84
CA SER A 9 3.81 18.13 8.84
C SER A 9 4.21 16.73 9.30
N THR A 10 3.34 16.07 10.06
CA THR A 10 3.49 14.64 10.32
C THR A 10 3.35 13.91 8.98
N THR A 11 4.46 13.37 8.47
CA THR A 11 4.44 12.51 7.27
C THR A 11 3.77 11.19 7.66
N HIS A 12 2.44 11.17 7.62
CA HIS A 12 1.66 9.96 7.91
C HIS A 12 1.82 8.96 6.77
N LYS A 13 2.42 7.81 7.07
CA LYS A 13 2.47 6.65 6.18
C LYS A 13 1.04 6.09 6.04
N PRO A 14 0.49 5.99 4.82
CA PRO A 14 -0.84 5.41 4.63
C PRO A 14 -0.82 3.90 4.87
N GLU A 15 -1.83 3.39 5.59
CA GLU A 15 -1.98 1.94 5.85
C GLU A 15 -2.34 1.14 4.60
N TRP A 16 -3.06 1.79 3.66
CA TRP A 16 -3.58 1.17 2.45
C TRP A 16 -3.12 1.94 1.22
N LEU A 17 -2.56 1.22 0.26
CA LEU A 17 -2.00 1.76 -0.97
C LEU A 17 -2.83 1.34 -2.17
N ARG A 18 -3.04 2.26 -3.10
CA ARG A 18 -3.42 1.85 -4.47
C ARG A 18 -2.23 1.15 -5.13
N LEU A 19 -2.53 0.32 -6.12
CA LEU A 19 -1.51 -0.42 -6.86
C LEU A 19 -0.38 0.46 -7.42
N ALA A 20 -0.72 1.64 -7.98
CA ALA A 20 0.28 2.58 -8.49
C ALA A 20 1.19 3.14 -7.37
N GLN A 21 0.63 3.40 -6.18
CA GLN A 21 1.40 3.87 -5.03
C GLN A 21 2.30 2.76 -4.48
N ALA A 22 1.80 1.53 -4.40
CA ALA A 22 2.59 0.38 -3.98
C ALA A 22 3.81 0.17 -4.91
N THR A 23 3.61 0.27 -6.23
CA THR A 23 4.72 0.23 -7.19
C THR A 23 5.69 1.40 -7.01
N ALA A 24 5.20 2.62 -6.79
CA ALA A 24 6.05 3.80 -6.60
C ALA A 24 6.88 3.76 -5.30
N ILE A 25 6.29 3.27 -4.20
CA ILE A 25 6.92 3.25 -2.87
C ILE A 25 7.90 2.07 -2.73
N PHE A 26 7.52 0.87 -3.19
CA PHE A 26 8.30 -0.35 -2.97
C PHE A 26 9.08 -0.82 -4.19
N GLY A 27 8.91 -0.19 -5.35
CA GLY A 27 9.56 -0.62 -6.60
C GLY A 27 9.05 -1.95 -7.17
N VAL A 28 7.98 -2.52 -6.61
CA VAL A 28 7.43 -3.81 -7.06
C VAL A 28 6.47 -3.62 -8.24
N GLY A 29 6.75 -4.31 -9.35
CA GLY A 29 5.93 -4.26 -10.55
C GLY A 29 4.50 -4.77 -10.34
N ARG A 30 3.55 -4.23 -11.13
CA ARG A 30 2.11 -4.55 -11.02
C ARG A 30 1.81 -6.04 -11.14
N SER A 31 2.43 -6.72 -12.12
CA SER A 31 2.25 -8.16 -12.33
C SER A 31 2.64 -8.95 -11.09
N LYS A 32 3.80 -8.61 -10.49
CA LYS A 32 4.25 -9.26 -9.27
C LYS A 32 3.33 -8.99 -8.07
N LEU A 33 2.86 -7.75 -7.92
CA LEU A 33 1.89 -7.43 -6.86
C LEU A 33 0.59 -8.24 -7.02
N TYR A 34 0.11 -8.44 -8.25
CA TYR A 34 -1.07 -9.29 -8.48
C TYR A 34 -0.80 -10.77 -8.16
N GLU A 35 0.38 -11.30 -8.50
CA GLU A 35 0.79 -12.66 -8.09
C GLU A 35 0.80 -12.80 -6.57
N LEU A 36 1.45 -11.88 -5.85
CA LEU A 36 1.54 -11.92 -4.39
C LEU A 36 0.16 -11.86 -3.72
N ILE A 37 -0.74 -11.07 -4.29
CA ILE A 37 -2.12 -10.97 -3.83
C ILE A 37 -2.90 -12.26 -4.13
N LYS A 38 -2.72 -12.83 -5.32
CA LYS A 38 -3.35 -14.10 -5.73
C LYS A 38 -2.88 -15.26 -4.86
N ASP A 39 -1.59 -15.29 -4.52
CA ASP A 39 -0.94 -16.29 -3.68
C ASP A 39 -1.25 -16.11 -2.18
N GLY A 40 -1.99 -15.06 -1.79
CA GLY A 40 -2.27 -14.76 -0.38
C GLY A 40 -1.06 -14.27 0.43
N LYS A 41 0.07 -13.99 -0.23
CA LYS A 41 1.32 -13.51 0.39
C LYS A 41 1.24 -12.06 0.85
N VAL A 42 0.37 -11.27 0.21
CA VAL A 42 0.15 -9.85 0.54
C VAL A 42 -1.34 -9.57 0.73
N LYS A 43 -1.70 -9.00 1.88
CA LYS A 43 -3.06 -8.60 2.22
C LYS A 43 -3.56 -7.50 1.29
N SER A 44 -4.74 -7.70 0.72
CA SER A 44 -5.41 -6.70 -0.09
C SER A 44 -6.93 -6.74 0.09
N THR A 45 -7.59 -5.62 -0.21
CA THR A 45 -9.05 -5.51 -0.22
C THR A 45 -9.54 -4.84 -1.50
N SER A 46 -10.79 -5.07 -1.89
CA SER A 46 -11.42 -4.39 -3.01
C SER A 46 -12.56 -3.52 -2.50
N LEU A 47 -12.37 -2.20 -2.55
CA LEU A 47 -13.45 -1.26 -2.29
C LEU A 47 -14.43 -1.30 -3.46
N ARG A 48 -15.64 -1.79 -3.18
CA ARG A 48 -16.73 -1.94 -4.13
C ARG A 48 -18.04 -1.54 -3.47
N THR A 49 -18.88 -0.83 -4.20
CA THR A 49 -20.29 -0.64 -3.86
C THR A 49 -21.14 -1.61 -4.67
N ARG A 50 -22.36 -1.89 -4.19
CA ARG A 50 -23.31 -2.76 -4.88
C ARG A 50 -23.59 -2.23 -6.29
N GLY A 51 -23.50 -3.11 -7.29
CA GLY A 51 -23.69 -2.76 -8.71
C GLY A 51 -22.42 -2.37 -9.46
N GLN A 52 -21.26 -2.23 -8.80
CA GLN A 52 -20.02 -1.93 -9.52
C GLN A 52 -19.35 -3.16 -10.13
N VAL A 53 -19.09 -3.05 -11.45
CA VAL A 53 -18.38 -4.07 -12.24
C VAL A 53 -16.91 -4.18 -11.83
N LYS A 54 -16.25 -3.07 -11.49
CA LYS A 54 -14.84 -3.03 -11.09
C LYS A 54 -14.68 -2.32 -9.76
N GLY A 55 -13.87 -2.89 -8.86
CA GLY A 55 -13.53 -2.28 -7.58
C GLY A 55 -12.17 -1.59 -7.57
N THR A 56 -11.96 -0.70 -6.60
CA THR A 56 -10.62 -0.17 -6.31
C THR A 56 -9.88 -1.15 -5.41
N ARG A 57 -8.81 -1.76 -5.92
CA ARG A 57 -7.95 -2.62 -5.10
C ARG A 57 -7.02 -1.77 -4.26
N LEU A 58 -7.02 -2.05 -2.96
CA LEU A 58 -6.09 -1.51 -1.97
C LEU A 58 -5.21 -2.62 -1.44
N ILE A 59 -3.94 -2.31 -1.22
CA ILE A 59 -2.89 -3.20 -0.75
C ILE A 59 -2.46 -2.70 0.63
N SER A 60 -2.40 -3.60 1.61
CA SER A 60 -1.89 -3.24 2.93
C SER A 60 -0.40 -2.93 2.83
N TYR A 61 0.01 -1.76 3.33
CA TYR A 61 1.42 -1.38 3.37
C TYR A 61 2.21 -2.41 4.17
N ASP A 62 1.80 -2.67 5.42
CA ASP A 62 2.60 -3.46 6.36
C ASP A 62 2.75 -4.90 5.87
N SER A 63 1.68 -5.50 5.34
CA SER A 63 1.78 -6.84 4.75
C SER A 63 2.74 -6.93 3.56
N LEU A 64 2.84 -5.88 2.73
CA LEU A 64 3.79 -5.84 1.61
C LEU A 64 5.22 -5.60 2.11
N SER A 65 5.39 -4.70 3.08
CA SER A 65 6.67 -4.44 3.73
C SER A 65 7.23 -5.71 4.38
N ASP A 66 6.41 -6.40 5.18
CA ASP A 66 6.78 -7.64 5.86
C ASP A 66 7.19 -8.75 4.86
N TYR A 67 6.51 -8.83 3.72
CA TYR A 67 6.87 -9.78 2.67
C TYR A 67 8.27 -9.50 2.10
N ILE A 68 8.59 -8.22 1.87
CA ILE A 68 9.89 -7.81 1.33
C ILE A 68 11.00 -8.10 2.35
N GLU A 69 10.80 -7.72 3.61
CA GLU A 69 11.78 -7.97 4.68
C GLU A 69 12.05 -9.46 4.89
N LYS A 70 10.99 -10.27 4.89
CA LYS A 70 11.13 -11.74 4.95
C LYS A 70 11.89 -12.28 3.76
N SER A 71 11.63 -11.77 2.55
CA SER A 71 12.32 -12.22 1.33
C SER A 71 13.80 -11.83 1.31
N ALA A 72 14.18 -10.73 1.96
CA ALA A 72 15.58 -10.30 2.07
C ALA A 72 16.40 -11.12 3.09
N SER A 73 15.72 -11.80 4.02
CA SER A 73 16.35 -12.59 5.09
C SER A 73 16.40 -14.10 4.78
N GLN A 74 16.16 -14.50 3.53
CA GLN A 74 16.16 -15.90 3.06
C GLN A 74 17.44 -16.25 2.32
#